data_AF-A0A915B9J4-F1
#
_entry.id   AF-A0A915B9J4-F1
#
_cell.length_a   1.000
_cell.length_b   1.000
_cell.length_c   1.000
_cell.angle_alpha   90.00
_cell.angle_beta   90.00
_cell.angle_gamma   90.00
#
_symmetry.space_group_name_H-M   'P 1'
#
loop_
_entity.id
_entity.type
_entity.pdbx_description
1 polymer ?
#
loop_
_entity_poly.entity_id
_entity_poly.type
_entity_poly.pdbx_seq_one_letter_code
_entity_poly.pdbx_strand_id
1 'polypeptide(L)'
;MGESLHELASTKLFQRSIVNSKDYRLCVHTRRGDFVYSKAHQESTEFFTVNSVKYIVDSIQTRRRVTVLLFGDDYSWNSNLTTKFFNASLSAHAALPLVNVTPVVDIAFCSRHCDAVLMTASASTFGWWLAYLTKPDATIYYNSVFSKANGIERELNPQDFFPPHWKPLNLTKMHNGSVRFSVGWSK
;
A
#
# COMPACT_ATOMS: atom_id res chain seq x y z
N MET A 1 33.67 -0.13 1.13
CA MET A 1 32.49 -0.28 2.01
C MET A 1 31.26 -0.05 1.16
N GLY A 2 30.35 -1.02 1.07
CA GLY A 2 29.10 -0.86 0.32
C GLY A 2 28.07 -0.04 1.10
N GLU A 3 27.19 0.68 0.40
CA GLU A 3 26.04 1.34 1.02
C GLU A 3 25.17 0.31 1.76
N SER A 4 24.67 0.65 2.94
CA SER A 4 23.75 -0.24 3.67
C SER A 4 22.37 -0.29 2.99
N LEU A 5 21.60 -1.36 3.23
CA LEU A 5 20.26 -1.50 2.64
C LEU A 5 19.32 -0.33 2.97
N HIS A 6 19.38 0.19 4.19
CA HIS A 6 18.55 1.33 4.60
C HIS A 6 19.03 2.68 4.02
N GLU A 7 20.33 2.79 3.76
CA GLU A 7 20.90 3.95 3.08
C GLU A 7 20.47 3.97 1.61
N LEU A 8 20.55 2.82 0.93
CA LEU A 8 20.00 2.64 -0.42
C LEU A 8 18.52 3.00 -0.46
N ALA A 9 17.73 2.48 0.48
CA ALA A 9 16.29 2.75 0.57
C ALA A 9 16.00 4.26 0.70
N SER A 10 16.74 4.95 1.58
CA SER A 10 16.50 6.36 1.89
C SER A 10 17.03 7.33 0.83
N THR A 11 17.89 6.87 -0.08
CA THR A 11 18.57 7.75 -1.05
C THR A 11 18.22 7.47 -2.50
N LYS A 12 17.78 6.25 -2.84
CA LYS A 12 17.56 5.84 -4.23
C LYS A 12 16.09 5.70 -4.61
N LEU A 13 15.20 5.34 -3.67
CA LEU A 13 13.78 5.10 -4.00
C LEU A 13 12.99 6.39 -4.23
N PHE A 14 13.31 7.45 -3.47
CA PHE A 14 12.64 8.75 -3.53
C PHE A 14 13.66 9.88 -3.42
N GLN A 15 13.27 11.08 -3.83
CA GLN A 15 14.08 12.28 -3.59
C GLN A 15 14.27 12.53 -2.09
N ARG A 16 15.47 12.97 -1.71
CA ARG A 16 15.84 13.21 -0.31
C ARG A 16 14.91 14.20 0.42
N SER A 17 14.36 15.18 -0.28
CA SER A 17 13.38 16.14 0.25
C SER A 17 12.10 15.46 0.75
N ILE A 18 11.64 14.40 0.06
CA ILE A 18 10.46 13.62 0.43
C ILE A 18 10.76 12.77 1.67
N VAL A 19 11.94 12.13 1.69
CA VAL A 19 12.37 11.27 2.81
C VAL A 19 12.63 12.07 4.09
N ASN A 20 13.11 13.30 3.97
CA ASN A 20 13.40 14.17 5.11
C ASN A 20 12.22 15.03 5.57
N SER A 21 11.08 14.99 4.88
CA SER A 21 9.91 15.78 5.27
C SER A 21 9.37 15.35 6.65
N LYS A 22 8.54 16.18 7.27
CA LYS A 22 7.82 15.81 8.50
C LYS A 22 6.41 15.29 8.23
N ASP A 23 6.10 15.01 6.96
CA ASP A 23 4.76 14.61 6.54
C ASP A 23 4.33 13.30 7.18
N TYR A 24 3.02 13.11 7.29
CA TYR A 24 2.47 11.79 7.58
C TYR A 24 2.66 10.90 6.35
N ARG A 25 3.40 9.80 6.48
CA ARG A 25 3.70 8.92 5.33
C ARG A 25 2.72 7.75 5.27
N LEU A 26 1.85 7.78 4.26
CA LEU A 26 1.01 6.65 3.87
C LEU A 26 1.70 5.87 2.76
N CYS A 27 2.29 4.74 3.08
CA CYS A 27 2.92 3.85 2.11
C CYS A 27 1.86 2.93 1.51
N VAL A 28 1.85 2.77 0.19
CA VAL A 28 0.84 1.99 -0.53
C VAL A 28 1.56 0.90 -1.31
N HIS A 29 1.32 -0.35 -0.95
CA HIS A 29 1.83 -1.49 -1.71
C HIS A 29 0.82 -1.90 -2.78
N THR A 30 1.31 -1.99 -4.02
CA THR A 30 0.56 -2.43 -5.19
C THR A 30 1.20 -3.69 -5.77
N ARG A 31 0.36 -4.61 -6.23
CA ARG A 31 0.78 -5.84 -6.90
C ARG A 31 -0.10 -6.05 -8.11
N ARG A 32 0.52 -5.93 -9.29
CA ARG A 32 -0.17 -6.05 -10.57
C ARG A 32 0.37 -7.20 -11.38
N GLY A 33 1.57 -7.09 -11.95
CA GLY A 33 2.26 -8.06 -12.81
C GLY A 33 1.49 -9.33 -13.14
N ASP A 34 1.85 -10.43 -12.51
CA ASP A 34 1.19 -11.73 -12.62
C ASP A 34 -0.23 -11.77 -12.04
N PHE A 35 -0.54 -10.97 -11.01
CA PHE A 35 -1.86 -10.93 -10.37
C PHE A 35 -2.96 -10.47 -11.34
N VAL A 36 -2.65 -9.57 -12.27
CA VAL A 36 -3.59 -9.09 -13.31
C VAL A 36 -4.11 -10.28 -14.13
N TYR A 37 -3.24 -11.24 -14.46
CA TYR A 37 -3.59 -12.42 -15.25
C TYR A 37 -3.92 -13.64 -14.39
N SER A 38 -3.66 -13.59 -13.08
CA SER A 38 -4.00 -14.65 -12.15
C SER A 38 -5.50 -14.87 -12.11
N LYS A 39 -5.93 -16.15 -12.09
CA LYS A 39 -7.32 -16.52 -11.80
C LYS A 39 -7.61 -16.60 -10.31
N ALA A 40 -6.59 -16.57 -9.46
CA ALA A 40 -6.71 -16.86 -8.04
C ALA A 40 -6.56 -15.62 -7.16
N HIS A 41 -5.55 -14.78 -7.42
CA HIS A 41 -5.23 -13.63 -6.59
C HIS A 41 -5.96 -12.38 -7.09
N GLN A 42 -6.44 -11.56 -6.17
CA GLN A 42 -6.96 -10.23 -6.51
C GLN A 42 -5.80 -9.24 -6.71
N GLU A 43 -5.71 -8.66 -7.91
CA GLU A 43 -4.74 -7.61 -8.23
C GLU A 43 -5.12 -6.25 -7.63
N SER A 44 -4.13 -5.36 -7.57
CA SER A 44 -4.36 -3.95 -7.27
C SER A 44 -5.11 -3.27 -8.40
N THR A 45 -6.26 -2.68 -8.08
CA THR A 45 -7.09 -1.90 -9.02
C THR A 45 -7.04 -0.42 -8.72
N GLU A 46 -7.20 0.44 -9.73
CA GLU A 46 -7.24 1.90 -9.55
C GLU A 46 -8.44 2.27 -8.66
N PHE A 47 -9.59 1.65 -8.90
CA PHE A 47 -10.82 1.91 -8.15
C PHE A 47 -10.63 1.67 -6.65
N PHE A 48 -10.07 0.53 -6.25
CA PHE A 48 -9.81 0.26 -4.83
C PHE A 48 -8.72 1.17 -4.28
N THR A 49 -7.60 1.30 -4.98
CA THR A 49 -6.42 2.04 -4.51
C THR A 49 -6.74 3.51 -4.26
N VAL A 50 -7.37 4.19 -5.24
CA VAL A 50 -7.67 5.62 -5.15
C VAL A 50 -8.68 5.93 -4.06
N ASN A 51 -9.77 5.17 -3.99
CA ASN A 51 -10.79 5.41 -2.97
C ASN A 51 -10.27 5.08 -1.57
N SER A 52 -9.44 4.05 -1.40
CA SER A 52 -8.89 3.67 -0.10
C SER A 52 -7.88 4.69 0.41
N VAL A 53 -7.02 5.21 -0.47
CA VAL A 53 -6.10 6.29 -0.10
C VAL A 53 -6.88 7.52 0.36
N LYS A 54 -7.92 7.94 -0.37
CA LYS A 54 -8.77 9.08 0.03
C LYS A 54 -9.44 8.85 1.38
N TYR A 55 -10.08 7.69 1.55
CA TYR A 55 -10.72 7.31 2.81
C TYR A 55 -9.74 7.34 3.99
N ILE A 56 -8.55 6.76 3.82
CA ILE A 56 -7.52 6.76 4.86
C ILE A 56 -7.08 8.19 5.17
N VAL A 57 -6.73 8.98 4.15
CA VAL A 57 -6.29 10.38 4.31
C VAL A 57 -7.34 11.20 5.07
N ASP A 58 -8.61 11.09 4.71
CA ASP A 58 -9.72 11.80 5.36
C ASP A 58 -9.95 11.32 6.81
N SER A 59 -9.63 10.05 7.09
CA SER A 59 -9.76 9.46 8.44
C SER A 59 -8.59 9.78 9.37
N ILE A 60 -7.41 10.12 8.84
CA ILE A 60 -6.24 10.44 9.65
C ILE A 60 -6.43 11.84 10.26
N GLN A 61 -6.60 11.89 11.58
CA GLN A 61 -6.66 13.13 12.35
C GLN A 61 -5.27 13.74 12.55
N THR A 62 -4.61 14.13 11.45
CA THR A 62 -3.27 14.74 11.47
C THR A 62 -3.32 16.20 11.05
N ARG A 63 -2.53 17.04 11.71
CA ARG A 63 -2.25 18.42 11.25
C ARG A 63 -1.11 18.48 10.23
N ARG A 64 -0.43 17.36 10.02
CA ARG A 64 0.68 17.22 9.06
C ARG A 64 0.10 17.00 7.67
N ARG A 65 0.74 17.57 6.66
CA ARG A 65 0.51 17.18 5.27
C ARG A 65 0.73 15.67 5.11
N VAL A 66 -0.02 15.03 4.21
CA VAL A 66 0.12 13.60 3.95
C VAL A 66 0.93 13.40 2.67
N THR A 67 1.86 12.46 2.72
CA THR A 67 2.62 12.01 1.54
C THR A 67 2.32 10.54 1.30
N VAL A 68 1.76 10.26 0.13
CA VAL A 68 1.48 8.91 -0.36
C VAL A 68 2.71 8.40 -1.10
N LEU A 69 3.24 7.26 -0.67
CA LEU A 69 4.42 6.64 -1.27
C LEU A 69 4.01 5.29 -1.87
N LEU A 70 3.98 5.19 -3.19
CA LEU A 70 3.55 3.99 -3.90
C LEU A 70 4.75 3.06 -4.18
N PHE A 71 4.63 1.82 -3.73
CA PHE A 71 5.56 0.72 -3.98
C PHE A 71 4.84 -0.35 -4.79
N GLY A 72 5.57 -1.09 -5.63
CA GLY A 72 4.98 -2.17 -6.41
C GLY A 72 5.78 -2.50 -7.66
N ASP A 73 5.33 -3.54 -8.34
CA ASP A 73 5.99 -4.15 -9.49
C ASP A 73 5.70 -3.48 -10.83
N ASP A 74 4.75 -2.55 -10.87
CA ASP A 74 4.36 -1.80 -12.07
C ASP A 74 4.60 -0.29 -11.84
N TYR A 75 5.84 0.15 -12.08
CA TYR A 75 6.26 1.54 -11.89
C TYR A 75 5.42 2.52 -12.72
N SER A 76 5.17 2.20 -13.99
CA SER A 76 4.39 3.06 -14.89
C SER A 76 2.98 3.28 -14.37
N TRP A 77 2.34 2.22 -13.87
CA TRP A 77 1.01 2.32 -13.27
C TRP A 77 1.03 3.11 -11.95
N ASN A 78 2.00 2.85 -11.06
CA ASN A 78 2.16 3.62 -9.83
C ASN A 78 2.42 5.10 -10.09
N SER A 79 3.28 5.42 -11.06
CA SER A 79 3.56 6.79 -11.48
C SER A 79 2.30 7.47 -11.99
N ASN A 80 1.50 6.79 -12.82
CA ASN A 80 0.22 7.34 -13.30
C ASN A 80 -0.78 7.57 -12.15
N LEU A 81 -0.84 6.65 -11.17
CA LEU A 81 -1.69 6.82 -9.99
C LEU A 81 -1.35 8.05 -9.16
N THR A 82 -0.07 8.47 -9.10
CA THR A 82 0.31 9.67 -8.34
C THR A 82 -0.51 10.90 -8.76
N THR A 83 -0.85 11.01 -10.05
CA THR A 83 -1.64 12.12 -10.61
C THR A 83 -3.05 12.24 -10.00
N LYS A 84 -3.55 11.17 -9.38
CA LYS A 84 -4.88 11.13 -8.72
C LYS A 84 -4.85 11.70 -7.30
N PHE A 85 -3.68 12.02 -6.75
CA PHE A 85 -3.45 12.31 -5.33
C PHE A 85 -2.72 13.64 -5.10
N PHE A 86 -3.13 14.70 -5.80
CA PHE A 86 -2.56 16.03 -5.62
C PHE A 86 -3.62 17.04 -5.19
N ASN A 87 -3.41 17.61 -4.00
CA ASN A 87 -4.07 18.82 -3.52
C ASN A 87 -3.15 19.53 -2.50
N ALA A 88 -3.62 20.61 -1.87
CA ALA A 88 -2.79 21.41 -0.95
C ALA A 88 -2.25 20.63 0.26
N SER A 89 -2.95 19.58 0.72
CA SER A 89 -2.58 18.78 1.90
C SER A 89 -2.06 17.38 1.57
N LEU A 90 -2.00 17.01 0.29
CA LEU A 90 -1.66 15.66 -0.19
C LEU A 90 -0.67 15.73 -1.37
N SER A 91 0.45 15.02 -1.25
CA SER A 91 1.29 14.66 -2.42
C SER A 91 1.43 13.17 -2.56
N ALA A 92 1.79 12.72 -3.76
CA ALA A 92 2.08 11.32 -4.04
C ALA A 92 3.34 11.14 -4.88
N HIS A 93 4.08 10.07 -4.60
CA HIS A 93 5.30 9.71 -5.31
C HIS A 93 5.37 8.19 -5.49
N ALA A 94 5.86 7.73 -6.63
CA ALA A 94 6.13 6.32 -6.90
C ALA A 94 7.61 6.00 -6.62
N ALA A 95 7.87 4.87 -5.97
CA ALA A 95 9.21 4.37 -5.75
C ALA A 95 9.90 4.08 -7.08
N LEU A 96 11.13 4.55 -7.25
CA LEU A 96 11.88 4.35 -8.49
C LEU A 96 12.31 2.87 -8.63
N PRO A 97 12.21 2.28 -9.84
CA PRO A 97 12.77 0.98 -10.09
C PRO A 97 14.30 1.07 -10.07
N LEU A 98 14.92 0.30 -9.19
CA LEU A 98 16.37 0.31 -9.02
C LEU A 98 17.00 -0.89 -9.74
N VAL A 99 17.91 -0.60 -10.67
CA VAL A 99 18.68 -1.64 -11.38
C VAL A 99 19.71 -2.24 -10.42
N ASN A 100 19.85 -3.57 -10.44
CA ASN A 100 20.79 -4.32 -9.59
C ASN A 100 20.57 -4.18 -8.07
N VAL A 101 19.38 -3.74 -7.64
CA VAL A 101 18.97 -3.71 -6.24
C VAL A 101 17.78 -4.64 -6.06
N THR A 102 17.80 -5.46 -5.02
CA THR A 102 16.70 -6.39 -4.76
C THR A 102 15.49 -5.66 -4.16
N PRO A 103 14.26 -6.17 -4.36
CA PRO A 103 13.04 -5.53 -3.83
C PRO A 103 13.00 -5.34 -2.30
N VAL A 104 13.88 -6.03 -1.54
CA VAL A 104 13.99 -5.87 -0.08
C VAL A 104 14.28 -4.43 0.35
N VAL A 105 14.79 -3.59 -0.55
CA VAL A 105 14.97 -2.15 -0.33
C VAL A 105 13.65 -1.43 0.00
N ASP A 106 12.53 -1.87 -0.56
CA ASP A 106 11.21 -1.31 -0.28
C ASP A 106 10.76 -1.65 1.14
N ILE A 107 10.98 -2.89 1.58
CA ILE A 107 10.74 -3.35 2.96
C ILE A 107 11.61 -2.55 3.92
N ALA A 108 12.90 -2.38 3.58
CA ALA A 108 13.83 -1.60 4.40
C ALA A 108 13.44 -0.11 4.50
N PHE A 109 12.84 0.46 3.45
CA PHE A 109 12.24 1.78 3.54
C PHE A 109 11.05 1.78 4.50
N CYS A 110 10.10 0.86 4.27
CA CYS A 110 8.84 0.85 4.98
C CYS A 110 9.01 0.59 6.48
N SER A 111 9.94 -0.28 6.86
CA SER A 111 10.31 -0.59 8.25
C SER A 111 10.72 0.63 9.10
N ARG A 112 11.13 1.74 8.48
CA ARG A 112 11.61 2.93 9.20
C ARG A 112 10.77 4.18 8.96
N HIS A 113 10.15 4.31 7.80
CA HIS A 113 9.62 5.60 7.35
C HIS A 113 8.09 5.68 7.32
N CYS A 114 7.37 4.56 7.23
CA CYS A 114 5.91 4.58 7.01
C CYS A 114 5.14 4.76 8.33
N ASP A 115 4.27 5.77 8.40
CA ASP A 115 3.33 5.96 9.52
C ASP A 115 2.06 5.12 9.36
N ALA A 116 1.69 4.80 8.12
CA ALA A 116 0.69 3.82 7.79
C ALA A 116 1.06 3.08 6.50
N VAL A 117 0.52 1.88 6.34
CA VAL A 117 0.65 1.06 5.13
C VAL A 117 -0.73 0.66 4.63
N LEU A 118 -0.95 0.76 3.32
CA LEU A 118 -2.12 0.20 2.64
C LEU A 118 -1.65 -0.91 1.67
N MET A 119 -2.07 -2.15 1.92
CA MET A 119 -1.91 -3.24 0.97
C MET A 119 -3.13 -3.34 0.06
N THR A 120 -2.98 -3.01 -1.22
CA THR A 120 -4.10 -3.00 -2.18
C THR A 120 -4.39 -4.37 -2.81
N ALA A 121 -3.41 -5.28 -2.76
CA ALA A 121 -3.50 -6.68 -3.15
C ALA A 121 -2.98 -7.54 -1.99
N SER A 122 -3.86 -7.84 -1.05
CA SER A 122 -3.48 -8.26 0.31
C SER A 122 -3.01 -9.71 0.42
N ALA A 123 -3.19 -10.50 -0.63
CA ALA A 123 -2.60 -11.83 -0.78
C ALA A 123 -1.14 -11.81 -1.27
N SER A 124 -0.59 -10.64 -1.61
CA SER A 124 0.82 -10.53 -2.00
C SER A 124 1.72 -10.87 -0.81
N THR A 125 2.45 -11.99 -0.90
CA THR A 125 3.42 -12.39 0.15
C THR A 125 4.45 -11.30 0.41
N PHE A 126 4.94 -10.65 -0.65
CA PHE A 126 5.86 -9.51 -0.52
C PHE A 126 5.21 -8.34 0.22
N GLY A 127 3.99 -7.96 -0.18
CA GLY A 127 3.22 -6.91 0.49
C GLY A 127 2.94 -7.22 1.96
N TRP A 128 2.61 -8.47 2.26
CA TRP A 128 2.36 -8.94 3.61
C TRP A 128 3.60 -8.78 4.49
N TRP A 129 4.77 -9.22 4.04
CA TRP A 129 6.02 -9.04 4.77
C TRP A 129 6.45 -7.58 4.89
N LEU A 130 6.21 -6.77 3.85
CA LEU A 130 6.44 -5.31 3.91
C LEU A 130 5.61 -4.68 5.03
N ALA A 131 4.32 -5.00 5.12
CA ALA A 131 3.43 -4.50 6.16
C ALA A 131 3.82 -5.04 7.55
N TYR A 132 4.10 -6.33 7.66
CA TYR A 132 4.47 -6.99 8.92
C TYR A 132 5.76 -6.46 9.54
N LEU A 133 6.75 -6.13 8.71
CA LEU A 133 8.05 -5.60 9.15
C LEU A 133 8.05 -4.07 9.29
N THR A 134 6.90 -3.42 9.14
CA THR A 134 6.78 -1.98 9.39
C THR A 134 6.94 -1.67 10.88
N LYS A 135 7.29 -0.43 11.24
CA LYS A 135 7.45 0.01 12.64
C LYS A 135 6.19 -0.30 13.48
N PRO A 136 6.34 -0.66 14.78
CA PRO A 136 5.23 -1.14 15.61
C PRO A 136 4.04 -0.18 15.78
N ASP A 137 4.27 1.13 15.67
CA ASP A 137 3.25 2.19 15.78
C ASP A 137 2.53 2.48 14.45
N ALA A 138 2.94 1.85 13.35
CA ALA A 138 2.30 2.07 12.07
C ALA A 138 0.92 1.43 12.00
N THR A 139 -0.04 2.14 11.38
CA THR A 139 -1.36 1.56 11.11
C THR A 139 -1.36 0.83 9.78
N ILE A 140 -1.74 -0.46 9.81
CA ILE A 140 -1.81 -1.28 8.59
C ILE A 140 -3.27 -1.42 8.14
N TYR A 141 -3.51 -1.07 6.87
CA TYR A 141 -4.76 -1.23 6.15
C TYR A 141 -4.58 -2.24 5.02
N TYR A 142 -5.62 -2.99 4.70
CA TYR A 142 -5.56 -3.95 3.60
C TYR A 142 -6.90 -4.14 2.89
N ASN A 143 -6.86 -4.49 1.61
CA ASN A 143 -8.02 -4.92 0.85
C ASN A 143 -8.56 -6.25 1.37
N SER A 144 -9.77 -6.25 1.94
CA SER A 144 -10.39 -7.49 2.41
C SER A 144 -10.80 -8.42 1.27
N VAL A 145 -10.87 -7.93 0.04
CA VAL A 145 -11.04 -8.74 -1.17
C VAL A 145 -9.65 -9.12 -1.69
N PHE A 146 -9.12 -10.24 -1.19
CA PHE A 146 -7.77 -10.72 -1.51
C PHE A 146 -7.74 -11.82 -2.58
N SER A 147 -8.91 -12.40 -2.91
CA SER A 147 -9.08 -13.49 -3.85
C SER A 147 -10.05 -13.11 -4.97
N LYS A 148 -9.83 -13.66 -6.16
CA LYS A 148 -10.87 -13.78 -7.19
C LYS A 148 -11.82 -14.91 -6.83
N ALA A 149 -13.00 -14.94 -7.43
CA ALA A 149 -13.99 -15.99 -7.20
C ALA A 149 -13.39 -17.38 -7.51
N ASN A 150 -13.54 -18.33 -6.57
CA ASN A 150 -12.93 -19.66 -6.62
C ASN A 150 -11.39 -19.65 -6.68
N GLY A 151 -10.77 -18.56 -6.23
CA GLY A 151 -9.33 -18.42 -6.12
C GLY A 151 -8.80 -18.96 -4.79
N ILE A 152 -7.89 -18.19 -4.20
CA ILE A 152 -7.21 -18.54 -2.94
C ILE A 152 -8.10 -18.45 -1.70
N GLU A 153 -9.34 -17.97 -1.81
CA GLU A 153 -10.33 -17.95 -0.72
C GLU A 153 -10.61 -19.33 -0.10
N ARG A 154 -10.28 -20.41 -0.83
CA ARG A 154 -10.40 -21.80 -0.36
C ARG A 154 -9.16 -22.29 0.40
N GLU A 155 -8.06 -21.57 0.30
CA GLU A 155 -6.74 -21.96 0.82
C GLU A 155 -6.27 -21.03 1.95
N LEU A 156 -6.88 -19.84 2.06
CA LEU A 156 -6.49 -18.80 2.99
C LEU A 156 -7.67 -18.41 3.88
N ASN A 157 -7.54 -18.70 5.18
CA ASN A 157 -8.42 -18.14 6.21
C ASN A 157 -7.92 -16.75 6.63
N PRO A 158 -8.67 -15.66 6.39
CA PRO A 158 -8.18 -14.31 6.68
C PRO A 158 -7.93 -14.04 8.16
N GLN A 159 -8.63 -14.74 9.06
CA GLN A 159 -8.44 -14.58 10.51
C GLN A 159 -7.12 -15.17 11.00
N ASP A 160 -6.58 -16.15 10.28
CA ASP A 160 -5.29 -16.78 10.60
C ASP A 160 -4.14 -16.09 9.86
N PHE A 161 -4.44 -15.48 8.72
CA PHE A 161 -3.46 -14.88 7.83
C PHE A 161 -3.14 -13.41 8.15
N PHE A 162 -4.14 -12.61 8.52
CA PHE A 162 -3.94 -11.19 8.83
C PHE A 162 -3.95 -10.95 10.34
N PRO A 163 -2.94 -10.25 10.90
CA PRO A 163 -2.95 -9.87 12.31
C PRO A 163 -4.24 -9.13 12.70
N PRO A 164 -4.82 -9.41 13.88
CA PRO A 164 -6.15 -8.91 14.26
C PRO A 164 -6.21 -7.39 14.45
N HIS A 165 -5.07 -6.73 14.65
CA HIS A 165 -4.97 -5.28 14.77
C HIS A 165 -4.88 -4.56 13.41
N TRP A 166 -4.71 -5.30 12.30
CA TRP A 166 -4.74 -4.73 10.96
C TRP A 166 -6.18 -4.42 10.55
N LYS A 167 -6.35 -3.35 9.78
CA LYS A 167 -7.66 -2.81 9.42
C LYS A 167 -8.08 -3.28 8.02
N PRO A 168 -9.01 -4.25 7.89
CA PRO A 168 -9.57 -4.60 6.59
C PRO A 168 -10.41 -3.44 6.05
N LEU A 169 -10.27 -3.17 4.76
CA LEU A 169 -11.09 -2.25 3.99
C LEU A 169 -11.83 -3.03 2.91
N ASN A 170 -13.15 -3.02 2.98
CA ASN A 170 -14.01 -3.51 1.90
C ASN A 170 -14.68 -2.32 1.22
N LEU A 171 -14.48 -2.19 -0.09
CA LEU A 171 -15.03 -1.11 -0.89
C LEU A 171 -16.20 -1.60 -1.74
N THR A 172 -17.39 -1.08 -1.45
CA THR A 172 -18.59 -1.35 -2.27
C THR A 172 -18.96 -0.14 -3.11
N LYS A 173 -19.20 -0.36 -4.40
CA LYS A 173 -19.80 0.64 -5.30
C LYS A 173 -21.32 0.59 -5.17
N MET A 174 -21.92 1.71 -4.79
CA MET A 174 -23.37 1.84 -4.64
C MET A 174 -24.04 2.11 -6.00
N HIS A 175 -25.33 1.82 -6.12
CA HIS A 175 -26.10 2.05 -7.35
C HIS A 175 -26.10 3.51 -7.82
N ASN A 176 -26.05 4.47 -6.88
CA ASN A 176 -25.97 5.90 -7.16
C ASN A 176 -24.55 6.36 -7.54
N GLY A 177 -23.59 5.45 -7.72
CA GLY A 177 -22.21 5.75 -8.07
C GLY A 177 -21.31 6.15 -6.90
N SER A 178 -21.86 6.37 -5.70
CA SER A 178 -21.07 6.61 -4.49
C SER A 178 -20.34 5.35 -4.03
N VAL A 179 -19.35 5.52 -3.14
CA VAL A 179 -18.58 4.42 -2.56
C VAL A 179 -18.81 4.34 -1.06
N ARG A 180 -18.84 3.12 -0.53
CA ARG A 180 -18.93 2.86 0.91
C ARG A 180 -17.80 1.94 1.34
N PHE A 181 -17.14 2.32 2.43
CA PHE A 181 -16.22 1.44 3.14
C PHE A 181 -16.93 0.75 4.29
N SER A 182 -16.72 -0.55 4.42
CA SER A 182 -16.88 -1.25 5.69
C SER A 182 -15.51 -1.60 6.25
N VAL A 183 -15.35 -1.38 7.55
CA VAL A 183 -14.16 -1.71 8.33
C VAL A 183 -14.52 -2.85 9.26
N GLY A 184 -13.77 -3.95 9.18
CA GLY A 184 -14.02 -5.18 9.92
C GLY A 184 -14.57 -6.31 9.03
N TRP A 185 -14.38 -7.54 9.48
CA TRP A 185 -14.98 -8.73 8.86
C TRP A 185 -16.44 -8.83 9.28
N SER A 186 -17.36 -8.92 8.32
CA SER A 186 -18.72 -9.37 8.60
C SER A 186 -18.65 -10.81 9.12
N LYS A 187 -19.09 -11.03 10.35
CA LYS A 187 -19.29 -12.37 10.92
C LYS A 187 -20.35 -13.12 10.14
#